data_AF-A0A9D7H6K9-F1
#
_entry.id   AF-A0A9D7H6K9-F1
#
_cell.length_a   1.000
_cell.length_b   1.000
_cell.length_c   1.000
_cell.angle_alpha   90.00
_cell.angle_beta   90.00
_cell.angle_gamma   90.00
#
_symmetry.space_group_name_H-M   'P 1'
#
loop_
_entity.id
_entity.type
_entity.pdbx_description
1 polymer ?
#
loop_
_entity_poly.entity_id
_entity_poly.type
_entity_poly.pdbx_seq_one_letter_code
_entity_poly.pdbx_strand_id
1 'polypeptide(L)'
;MGIGAVAILKIRSLRPPKRAHAAPLRVIHKRDCSLLHTKDSFDDLPADEHGLALRTLLGKRLDAHDDPRGILFFPDVYEPLAATYDELVVEIDDGGFWAPLVDAAHVPERISTPELGTVEEMIAEALRVMGPRGRELVEMAQARYPLATLPRRAATATERRDDEYGALVAPLRRAMGKDFVRELESRFDELIASSVETEGR
;
A
#
# COMPACT_ATOMS: atom_id res chain seq x y z
N MET A 1 3.80 7.61 15.50
CA MET A 1 3.44 8.16 14.18
C MET A 1 4.71 8.07 13.35
N GLY A 2 4.69 7.28 12.28
CA GLY A 2 5.84 7.12 11.38
C GLY A 2 6.09 8.36 10.53
N ILE A 3 7.29 8.44 9.96
CA ILE A 3 7.68 9.46 8.99
C ILE A 3 6.93 9.18 7.69
N GLY A 4 6.26 10.18 7.13
CA GLY A 4 5.50 10.03 5.89
C GLY A 4 6.39 10.21 4.67
N ALA A 5 6.03 9.56 3.55
CA ALA A 5 6.75 9.74 2.30
C ALA A 5 6.17 10.92 1.47
N VAL A 6 7.06 11.72 0.87
CA VAL A 6 6.73 12.79 -0.09
C VAL A 6 7.32 12.44 -1.45
N ALA A 7 6.49 12.44 -2.49
CA ALA A 7 6.92 12.19 -3.86
C ALA A 7 7.18 13.50 -4.62
N ILE A 8 8.31 13.57 -5.33
CA ILE A 8 8.61 14.67 -6.26
C ILE A 8 8.12 14.30 -7.65
N LEU A 9 7.19 15.07 -8.18
CA LEU A 9 6.58 14.80 -9.47
C LEU A 9 6.84 15.95 -10.42
N LYS A 10 7.49 15.68 -11.55
CA LYS A 10 7.66 16.61 -12.69
C LYS A 10 6.33 16.89 -13.41
N ILE A 11 5.35 17.35 -12.64
CA ILE A 11 3.99 17.70 -13.03
C ILE A 11 3.69 19.04 -12.37
N ARG A 12 3.69 20.12 -13.16
CA ARG A 12 3.57 21.50 -12.65
C ARG A 12 2.26 21.80 -11.91
N SER A 13 1.16 21.16 -12.31
CA SER A 13 -0.18 21.47 -11.79
C SER A 13 -0.94 20.20 -11.43
N LEU A 14 -0.39 19.46 -10.47
CA LEU A 14 -1.01 18.25 -9.95
C LEU A 14 -2.24 18.57 -9.10
N ARG A 15 -3.44 18.23 -9.59
CA ARG A 15 -4.65 18.35 -8.75
C ARG A 15 -4.55 17.42 -7.54
N PRO A 16 -4.82 17.91 -6.31
CA PRO A 16 -4.84 17.08 -5.11
C PRO A 16 -5.69 15.82 -5.30
N PRO A 17 -5.11 14.62 -5.18
CA PRO A 17 -5.89 13.39 -5.27
C PRO A 17 -6.77 13.25 -4.03
N LYS A 18 -7.96 12.69 -4.23
CA LYS A 18 -8.92 12.41 -3.16
C LYS A 18 -8.93 10.91 -2.91
N ARG A 19 -8.70 10.48 -1.66
CA ARG A 19 -9.00 9.11 -1.22
C ARG A 19 -10.48 9.05 -0.85
N ALA A 20 -11.12 7.90 -1.05
CA ALA A 20 -12.51 7.72 -0.66
C ALA A 20 -12.66 8.00 0.84
N HIS A 21 -13.63 8.84 1.22
CA HIS A 21 -13.91 9.20 2.62
C HIS A 21 -12.78 9.89 3.39
N ALA A 22 -11.77 10.47 2.73
CA ALA A 22 -10.71 11.22 3.38
C ALA A 22 -10.52 12.62 2.80
N ALA A 23 -9.90 13.51 3.58
CA ALA A 23 -9.45 14.81 3.10
C ALA A 23 -8.48 14.65 1.90
N PRO A 24 -8.50 15.58 0.92
CA PRO A 24 -7.53 15.57 -0.16
C PRO A 24 -6.10 15.54 0.36
N LEU A 25 -5.21 14.86 -0.35
CA LEU A 25 -3.79 14.86 0.02
C LEU A 25 -3.16 16.23 -0.23
N ARG A 26 -2.17 16.57 0.60
CA ARG A 26 -1.45 17.85 0.48
C ARG A 26 -0.55 17.80 -0.74
N VAL A 27 -0.69 18.82 -1.59
CA VAL A 27 0.17 19.05 -2.75
C VAL A 27 0.81 20.43 -2.61
N ILE A 28 2.12 20.51 -2.80
CA ILE A 28 2.87 21.77 -2.85
C ILE A 28 3.35 21.95 -4.29
N HIS A 29 2.92 23.03 -4.93
CA HIS A 29 3.38 23.36 -6.27
C HIS A 29 4.68 24.15 -6.21
N LYS A 30 5.63 23.73 -7.03
CA LYS A 30 6.89 24.41 -7.29
C LYS A 30 6.85 24.93 -8.74
N ARG A 31 7.95 25.48 -9.26
CA ARG A 31 7.94 26.19 -10.55
C ARG A 31 7.52 25.31 -11.72
N ASP A 32 8.05 24.09 -11.78
CA ASP A 32 7.88 23.11 -12.86
C ASP A 32 7.45 21.71 -12.36
N CYS A 33 7.32 21.52 -11.05
CA CYS A 33 6.98 20.25 -10.42
C CYS A 33 6.00 20.42 -9.25
N SER A 34 5.58 19.30 -8.67
CA SER A 34 4.74 19.25 -7.48
C SER A 34 5.30 18.24 -6.47
N LEU A 35 5.21 18.57 -5.19
CA LEU A 35 5.48 17.66 -4.07
C LEU A 35 4.15 17.11 -3.55
N LEU A 36 4.01 15.79 -3.49
CA LEU A 36 2.80 15.13 -3.00
C LEU A 36 3.08 14.40 -1.69
N HIS A 37 2.42 14.81 -0.61
CA HIS A 37 2.46 14.07 0.66
C HIS A 37 1.53 12.86 0.56
N THR A 38 2.11 11.65 0.56
CA THR A 38 1.40 10.40 0.26
C THR A 38 0.57 9.89 1.44
N LYS A 39 1.03 10.20 2.67
CA LYS A 39 0.60 9.59 3.95
C LYS A 39 0.99 8.12 4.13
N ASP A 40 1.71 7.56 3.17
CA ASP A 40 2.27 6.22 3.31
C ASP A 40 3.59 6.34 4.08
N SER A 41 3.96 5.31 4.84
CA SER A 41 5.20 5.32 5.63
C SER A 41 6.41 5.36 4.71
N PHE A 42 7.44 6.14 5.05
CA PHE A 42 8.66 6.26 4.27
C PHE A 42 9.56 5.02 4.39
N ASP A 43 9.62 4.39 5.56
CA ASP A 43 10.55 3.29 5.83
C ASP A 43 9.91 1.90 5.73
N ASP A 44 8.58 1.80 5.82
CA ASP A 44 7.89 0.51 5.94
C ASP A 44 7.47 -0.11 4.60
N LEU A 45 7.68 0.60 3.48
CA LEU A 45 7.26 0.15 2.16
C LEU A 45 8.46 0.00 1.21
N PRO A 46 8.57 -1.13 0.48
CA PRO A 46 9.52 -1.26 -0.61
C PRO A 46 9.31 -0.19 -1.70
N ALA A 47 10.39 0.11 -2.44
CA ALA A 47 10.40 1.17 -3.43
C ALA A 47 9.35 0.97 -4.55
N ASP A 48 9.15 -0.26 -5.02
CA ASP A 48 8.16 -0.56 -6.05
C ASP A 48 6.71 -0.49 -5.52
N GLU A 49 6.49 -0.77 -4.24
CA GLU A 49 5.19 -0.57 -3.58
C GLU A 49 4.86 0.91 -3.42
N HIS A 50 5.83 1.78 -3.16
CA HIS A 50 5.64 3.23 -3.24
C HIS A 50 5.23 3.67 -4.65
N GLY A 51 5.89 3.15 -5.68
CA GLY A 51 5.53 3.37 -7.07
C GLY A 51 4.10 2.93 -7.39
N LEU A 52 3.72 1.73 -6.93
CA LEU A 52 2.38 1.16 -7.15
C LEU A 52 1.30 1.92 -6.39
N ALA A 53 1.54 2.31 -5.14
CA ALA A 53 0.62 3.12 -4.35
C ALA A 53 0.32 4.45 -5.04
N LEU A 54 1.37 5.09 -5.56
CA LEU A 54 1.24 6.35 -6.28
C LEU A 54 0.53 6.18 -7.63
N ARG A 55 0.82 5.09 -8.37
CA ARG A 55 0.10 4.72 -9.60
C ARG A 55 -1.38 4.50 -9.34
N THR A 56 -1.73 3.82 -8.26
CA THR A 56 -3.12 3.59 -7.84
C THR A 56 -3.84 4.90 -7.52
N LEU A 57 -3.13 5.82 -6.85
CA LEU A 57 -3.66 7.11 -6.43
C LEU A 57 -3.86 8.11 -7.59
N LEU A 58 -2.92 8.15 -8.54
CA LEU A 58 -2.89 9.17 -9.61
C LEU A 58 -3.38 8.63 -10.96
N GLY A 59 -3.40 7.32 -11.16
CA GLY A 59 -3.76 6.67 -12.41
C GLY A 59 -2.91 7.19 -13.57
N LYS A 60 -3.57 7.50 -14.70
CA LYS A 60 -2.91 8.02 -15.91
C LYS A 60 -2.25 9.39 -15.75
N ARG A 61 -2.55 10.14 -14.67
CA ARG A 61 -1.88 11.44 -14.46
C ARG A 61 -0.40 11.28 -14.15
N LEU A 62 -0.01 10.13 -13.61
CA LEU A 62 1.38 9.83 -13.33
C LEU A 62 2.20 9.67 -14.63
N ASP A 63 1.57 9.41 -15.78
CA ASP A 63 2.26 9.29 -17.08
C ASP A 63 2.83 10.64 -17.57
N ALA A 64 2.45 11.75 -16.94
CA ALA A 64 3.07 13.05 -17.19
C ALA A 64 4.42 13.23 -16.49
N HIS A 65 4.78 12.31 -15.59
CA HIS A 65 6.11 12.24 -14.99
C HIS A 65 7.06 11.50 -15.93
N ASP A 66 8.13 12.16 -16.37
CA ASP A 66 9.00 11.70 -17.45
C ASP A 66 10.48 11.50 -17.05
N ASP A 67 10.78 11.35 -15.76
CA ASP A 67 12.15 11.05 -15.33
C ASP A 67 12.47 9.55 -15.52
N PRO A 68 13.53 9.19 -16.27
CA PRO A 68 13.87 7.79 -16.53
C PRO A 68 14.36 7.03 -15.29
N ARG A 69 14.75 7.72 -14.21
CA ARG A 69 15.15 7.09 -12.93
C ARG A 69 13.94 6.63 -12.11
N GLY A 70 12.74 7.07 -12.46
CA GLY A 70 11.53 6.85 -11.69
C GLY A 70 11.18 8.06 -10.82
N ILE A 71 10.65 7.82 -9.63
CA ILE A 71 10.07 8.84 -8.77
C ILE A 71 10.91 8.94 -7.51
N LEU A 72 11.43 10.12 -7.22
CA LEU A 72 12.16 10.37 -5.99
C LEU A 72 11.18 10.59 -4.84
N PHE A 73 11.31 9.76 -3.80
CA PHE A 73 10.61 9.88 -2.53
C PHE A 73 11.57 10.36 -1.45
N PHE A 74 11.07 11.15 -0.51
CA PHE A 74 11.84 11.64 0.63
C PHE A 74 10.95 11.79 1.87
N PRO A 75 11.53 11.84 3.09
CA PRO A 75 10.74 11.89 4.32
C PRO A 75 10.07 13.26 4.50
N ASP A 76 8.84 13.28 5.00
CA ASP A 76 8.02 14.49 5.14
C ASP A 76 8.48 15.47 6.22
N VAL A 77 9.45 15.06 7.04
CA VAL A 77 10.18 15.93 7.96
C VAL A 77 11.21 16.82 7.25
N TYR A 78 11.52 16.54 5.99
CA TYR A 78 12.44 17.35 5.20
C TYR A 78 11.69 18.51 4.52
N GLU A 79 12.23 19.72 4.62
CA GLU A 79 11.61 20.96 4.11
C GLU A 79 12.47 21.61 3.01
N PRO A 80 12.44 21.07 1.78
CA PRO A 80 13.34 21.51 0.72
C PRO A 80 13.01 22.92 0.19
N LEU A 81 14.06 23.72 -0.01
CA LEU A 81 13.96 25.13 -0.40
C LEU A 81 13.93 25.32 -1.92
N ALA A 82 14.52 24.40 -2.69
CA ALA A 82 14.60 24.46 -4.15
C ALA A 82 13.21 24.67 -4.81
N ALA A 83 13.23 25.36 -5.95
CA ALA A 83 12.02 25.79 -6.65
C ALA A 83 11.76 25.02 -7.95
N THR A 84 12.77 24.33 -8.49
CA THR A 84 12.68 23.54 -9.71
C THR A 84 12.92 22.07 -9.44
N TYR A 85 12.46 21.21 -10.34
CA TYR A 85 12.62 19.76 -10.22
C TYR A 85 14.09 19.35 -10.10
N ASP A 86 14.95 19.84 -10.99
CA ASP A 86 16.37 19.46 -11.01
C ASP A 86 17.10 19.91 -9.74
N GLU A 87 16.82 21.13 -9.25
CA GLU A 87 17.36 21.62 -7.98
C GLU A 87 16.86 20.79 -6.79
N LEU A 88 15.58 20.42 -6.78
CA LEU A 88 14.99 19.57 -5.73
C LEU A 88 15.62 18.19 -5.71
N VAL A 89 15.85 17.59 -6.89
CA VAL A 89 16.52 16.29 -6.98
C VAL A 89 17.91 16.39 -6.37
N VAL A 90 18.71 17.40 -6.75
CA VAL A 90 20.06 17.60 -6.18
C VAL A 90 20.03 17.84 -4.67
N GLU A 91 19.06 18.61 -4.16
CA GLU A 91 18.91 18.87 -2.73
C GLU A 91 18.53 17.60 -1.94
N ILE A 92 17.76 16.69 -2.54
CA ILE A 92 17.11 15.56 -1.85
C ILE A 92 17.82 14.21 -2.09
N ASP A 93 18.61 14.07 -3.15
CA ASP A 93 19.15 12.76 -3.61
C ASP A 93 19.84 11.96 -2.49
N ASP A 94 20.55 12.65 -1.59
CA ASP A 94 21.27 12.02 -0.46
C ASP A 94 20.35 11.50 0.66
N GLY A 95 19.11 12.00 0.76
CA GLY A 95 18.15 11.70 1.83
C GLY A 95 16.87 11.00 1.36
N GLY A 96 16.77 10.70 0.06
CA GLY A 96 15.62 10.05 -0.55
C GLY A 96 15.93 8.67 -1.10
N PHE A 97 14.92 8.06 -1.73
CA PHE A 97 15.10 6.87 -2.57
C PHE A 97 14.29 6.98 -3.85
N TRP A 98 14.79 6.31 -4.89
CA TRP A 98 14.11 6.23 -6.18
C TRP A 98 13.19 5.02 -6.22
N ALA A 99 11.90 5.27 -6.45
CA ALA A 99 10.91 4.25 -6.73
C ALA A 99 10.71 4.10 -8.25
N PRO A 100 10.57 2.88 -8.78
CA PRO A 100 10.31 2.68 -10.20
C PRO A 100 8.95 3.27 -10.60
N LEU A 101 8.86 3.80 -11.82
CA LEU A 101 7.60 4.16 -12.43
C LEU A 101 6.91 2.89 -12.94
N VAL A 102 5.97 2.36 -12.16
CA VAL A 102 5.29 1.09 -12.46
C VAL A 102 3.95 1.28 -13.17
N ASP A 103 3.50 0.23 -13.86
CA ASP A 103 2.18 0.17 -14.46
C ASP A 103 1.09 -0.22 -13.43
N ALA A 104 -0.18 -0.16 -13.84
CA ALA A 104 -1.31 -0.48 -12.96
C ALA A 104 -1.48 -1.99 -12.69
N ALA A 105 -0.82 -2.84 -13.47
CA ALA A 105 -0.81 -4.29 -13.33
C ALA A 105 0.45 -4.80 -12.58
N HIS A 106 1.32 -3.90 -12.13
CA HIS A 106 2.55 -4.23 -11.44
C HIS A 106 2.29 -5.10 -10.21
N VAL A 107 3.05 -6.18 -10.11
CA VAL A 107 3.03 -7.09 -8.99
C VAL A 107 4.26 -6.79 -8.13
N PRO A 108 4.07 -6.34 -6.87
CA PRO A 108 5.18 -6.07 -5.98
C PRO A 108 6.17 -7.23 -5.88
N GLU A 109 7.44 -6.91 -5.68
CA GLU A 109 8.50 -7.92 -5.60
C GLU A 109 8.20 -8.98 -4.52
N ARG A 110 7.73 -8.56 -3.34
CA ARG A 110 7.34 -9.48 -2.25
C ARG A 110 6.24 -10.48 -2.62
N ILE A 111 5.39 -10.13 -3.61
CA ILE A 111 4.32 -11.00 -4.11
C ILE A 111 4.82 -11.83 -5.31
N SER A 112 5.76 -11.30 -6.10
CA SER A 112 6.33 -12.00 -7.25
C SER A 112 7.26 -13.15 -6.85
N THR A 113 7.96 -13.01 -5.73
CA THR A 113 8.84 -14.03 -5.16
C THR A 113 8.57 -14.18 -3.66
N PRO A 114 7.41 -14.74 -3.29
CA PRO A 114 7.04 -14.88 -1.88
C PRO A 114 7.88 -15.94 -1.20
N GLU A 115 8.23 -15.71 0.07
CA GLU A 115 8.75 -16.77 0.93
C GLU A 115 7.66 -17.81 1.21
N LEU A 116 8.03 -19.09 1.22
CA LEU A 116 7.08 -20.18 1.47
C LEU A 116 6.52 -20.12 2.89
N GLY A 117 5.23 -20.40 3.02
CA GLY A 117 4.51 -20.34 4.28
C GLY A 117 4.16 -18.93 4.75
N THR A 118 4.22 -17.93 3.89
CA THR A 118 3.84 -16.55 4.23
C THR A 118 2.45 -16.19 3.70
N VAL A 119 1.89 -15.07 4.19
CA VAL A 119 0.66 -14.51 3.62
C VAL A 119 0.89 -14.07 2.17
N GLU A 120 2.11 -13.61 1.85
CA GLU A 120 2.52 -13.23 0.50
C GLU A 120 2.39 -14.39 -0.49
N GLU A 121 2.72 -15.63 -0.08
CA GLU A 121 2.51 -16.82 -0.90
C GLU A 121 1.03 -17.01 -1.23
N MET A 122 0.17 -16.84 -0.22
CA MET A 122 -1.28 -16.95 -0.39
C MET A 122 -1.84 -15.84 -1.29
N ILE A 123 -1.29 -14.62 -1.19
CA ILE A 123 -1.63 -13.50 -2.08
C ILE A 123 -1.21 -13.83 -3.52
N ALA A 124 0.01 -14.34 -3.72
CA ALA A 124 0.52 -14.71 -5.04
C ALA A 124 -0.33 -15.80 -5.69
N GLU A 125 -0.74 -16.81 -4.91
CA GLU A 125 -1.61 -17.89 -5.39
C GLU A 125 -3.01 -17.37 -5.73
N ALA A 126 -3.60 -16.50 -4.90
CA ALA A 126 -4.89 -15.87 -5.20
C ALA A 126 -4.83 -14.98 -6.44
N LEU A 127 -3.74 -14.22 -6.61
CA LEU A 127 -3.46 -13.42 -7.79
C LEU A 127 -3.38 -14.29 -9.05
N ARG A 128 -2.70 -15.44 -8.97
CA ARG A 128 -2.56 -16.39 -10.08
C ARG A 128 -3.90 -17.00 -10.51
N VAL A 129 -4.75 -17.36 -9.56
CA VAL A 129 -6.03 -18.05 -9.83
C VAL A 129 -7.14 -17.07 -10.22
N MET A 130 -7.21 -15.91 -9.57
CA MET A 130 -8.34 -14.98 -9.67
C MET A 130 -7.97 -13.61 -10.26
N GLY A 131 -6.71 -13.41 -10.64
CA GLY A 131 -6.20 -12.12 -11.11
C GLY A 131 -6.14 -11.07 -9.98
N PRO A 132 -6.08 -9.76 -10.34
CA PRO A 132 -5.95 -8.68 -9.36
C PRO A 132 -6.99 -8.69 -8.24
N ARG A 133 -8.20 -9.19 -8.53
CA ARG A 133 -9.27 -9.32 -7.54
C ARG A 133 -8.93 -10.34 -6.45
N GLY A 134 -8.21 -11.42 -6.77
CA GLY A 134 -7.76 -12.41 -5.78
C GLY A 134 -6.85 -11.79 -4.73
N ARG A 135 -5.83 -11.05 -5.19
CA ARG A 135 -4.94 -10.27 -4.33
C ARG A 135 -5.71 -9.32 -3.42
N GLU A 136 -6.57 -8.49 -4.01
CA GLU A 136 -7.35 -7.50 -3.26
C GLU A 136 -8.19 -8.16 -2.16
N LEU A 137 -8.82 -9.30 -2.46
CA LEU A 137 -9.63 -10.04 -1.48
C LEU A 137 -8.79 -10.56 -0.30
N VAL A 138 -7.58 -11.09 -0.57
CA VAL A 138 -6.70 -11.57 0.50
C VAL A 138 -6.20 -10.42 1.36
N GLU A 139 -5.76 -9.31 0.76
CA GLU A 139 -5.32 -8.11 1.48
C GLU A 139 -6.46 -7.51 2.33
N MET A 140 -7.67 -7.44 1.79
CA MET A 140 -8.85 -7.00 2.55
C MET A 140 -9.22 -7.95 3.68
N ALA A 141 -9.12 -9.27 3.43
CA ALA A 141 -9.36 -10.28 4.45
C ALA A 141 -8.35 -10.14 5.59
N GLN A 142 -7.06 -9.96 5.30
CA GLN A 142 -6.00 -9.74 6.29
C GLN A 142 -6.30 -8.50 7.16
N ALA A 143 -6.67 -7.38 6.53
CA ALA A 143 -7.00 -6.15 7.26
C ALA A 143 -8.25 -6.28 8.14
N ARG A 144 -9.23 -7.12 7.74
CA ARG A 144 -10.48 -7.30 8.49
C ARG A 144 -10.40 -8.41 9.54
N TYR A 145 -9.50 -9.37 9.38
CA TYR A 145 -9.42 -10.56 10.21
C TYR A 145 -9.24 -10.26 11.71
N PRO A 146 -8.32 -9.38 12.16
CA PRO A 146 -8.20 -9.07 13.59
C PRO A 146 -9.50 -8.55 14.19
N LEU A 147 -10.31 -7.82 13.41
CA LEU A 147 -11.56 -7.24 13.87
C LEU A 147 -12.70 -8.28 13.97
N ALA A 148 -12.59 -9.38 13.23
CA ALA A 148 -13.48 -10.53 13.31
C ALA A 148 -13.15 -11.45 14.49
N THR A 149 -11.89 -11.49 14.95
CA THR A 149 -11.44 -12.41 16.02
C THR A 149 -11.46 -11.82 17.44
N LEU A 150 -11.74 -10.51 17.60
CA LEU A 150 -11.77 -9.86 18.92
C LEU A 150 -12.83 -10.43 19.89
N PRO A 151 -12.54 -10.50 21.21
CA PRO A 151 -13.49 -10.98 22.22
C PRO A 151 -14.80 -10.18 22.26
N ARG A 152 -15.92 -10.90 22.32
CA ARG A 152 -17.31 -10.41 22.27
C ARG A 152 -17.64 -9.47 23.43
N ARG A 153 -17.56 -8.15 23.25
CA ARG A 153 -18.07 -7.18 24.24
C ARG A 153 -19.36 -6.45 23.85
N ALA A 154 -19.93 -6.63 22.65
CA ALA A 154 -21.29 -6.18 22.33
C ALA A 154 -21.88 -6.95 21.13
N ALA A 155 -22.95 -7.72 21.35
CA ALA A 155 -23.52 -8.67 20.38
C ALA A 155 -23.96 -8.04 19.04
N THR A 156 -24.39 -6.78 19.02
CA THR A 156 -24.92 -6.14 17.80
C THR A 156 -23.84 -5.64 16.82
N ALA A 157 -22.62 -5.38 17.30
CA ALA A 157 -21.51 -5.00 16.45
C ALA A 157 -20.75 -6.23 15.89
N THR A 158 -20.95 -7.40 16.50
CA THR A 158 -20.26 -8.65 16.15
C THR A 158 -20.87 -9.32 14.93
N GLU A 159 -22.21 -9.45 14.86
CA GLU A 159 -22.89 -10.08 13.71
C GLU A 159 -22.52 -9.39 12.39
N ARG A 160 -22.46 -8.05 12.37
CA ARG A 160 -22.10 -7.29 11.18
C ARG A 160 -20.63 -7.45 10.76
N ARG A 161 -19.71 -7.73 11.70
CA ARG A 161 -18.27 -7.92 11.41
C ARG A 161 -18.00 -9.31 10.84
N ASP A 162 -18.65 -10.32 11.39
CA ASP A 162 -18.59 -11.70 10.91
C ASP A 162 -19.17 -11.80 9.49
N ASP A 163 -20.24 -11.05 9.21
CA ASP A 163 -20.84 -10.95 7.87
C ASP A 163 -19.90 -10.31 6.85
N GLU A 164 -19.19 -9.23 7.22
CA GLU A 164 -18.26 -8.54 6.32
C GLU A 164 -17.03 -9.40 5.99
N TYR A 165 -16.41 -10.02 6.99
CA TYR A 165 -15.28 -10.93 6.73
C TYR A 165 -15.74 -12.15 5.93
N GLY A 166 -16.88 -12.74 6.29
CA GLY A 166 -17.49 -13.84 5.57
C GLY A 166 -17.75 -13.52 4.09
N ALA A 167 -18.22 -12.31 3.79
CA ALA A 167 -18.42 -11.83 2.43
C ALA A 167 -17.10 -11.66 1.66
N LEU A 168 -16.01 -11.25 2.31
CA LEU A 168 -14.68 -11.14 1.70
C LEU A 168 -14.08 -12.51 1.35
N VAL A 169 -14.20 -13.50 2.24
CA VAL A 169 -13.61 -14.83 2.00
C VAL A 169 -14.50 -15.75 1.17
N ALA A 170 -15.79 -15.46 1.00
CA ALA A 170 -16.70 -16.31 0.23
C ALA A 170 -16.27 -16.49 -1.25
N PRO A 171 -15.82 -15.46 -1.99
CA PRO A 171 -15.24 -15.64 -3.31
C PRO A 171 -13.96 -16.49 -3.32
N LEU A 172 -13.04 -16.28 -2.36
CA LEU A 172 -11.81 -17.08 -2.22
C LEU A 172 -12.17 -18.56 -1.99
N ARG A 173 -13.10 -18.82 -1.07
CA ARG A 173 -13.59 -20.18 -0.76
C ARG A 173 -14.21 -20.87 -1.98
N ARG A 174 -14.95 -20.13 -2.81
CA ARG A 174 -15.57 -20.67 -4.04
C ARG A 174 -14.54 -20.98 -5.12
N ALA A 175 -13.51 -20.16 -5.26
CA ALA A 175 -12.50 -20.32 -6.31
C ALA A 175 -11.37 -21.29 -5.93
N MET A 176 -10.94 -21.28 -4.67
CA MET A 176 -9.72 -21.95 -4.20
C MET A 176 -9.99 -23.05 -3.18
N GLY A 177 -11.23 -23.19 -2.73
CA GLY A 177 -11.66 -24.23 -1.78
C GLY A 177 -11.58 -23.80 -0.31
N LYS A 178 -12.10 -24.66 0.56
CA LYS A 178 -12.16 -24.41 2.02
C LYS A 178 -10.78 -24.52 2.67
N ASP A 179 -9.93 -25.41 2.18
CA ASP A 179 -8.59 -25.63 2.74
C ASP A 179 -7.70 -24.40 2.56
N PHE A 180 -7.77 -23.72 1.42
CA PHE A 180 -7.07 -22.45 1.19
C PHE A 180 -7.47 -21.38 2.23
N VAL A 181 -8.78 -21.22 2.48
CA VAL A 181 -9.26 -20.22 3.45
C VAL A 181 -8.84 -20.58 4.88
N ARG A 182 -8.86 -21.87 5.24
CA ARG A 182 -8.40 -22.31 6.56
C ARG A 182 -6.90 -22.04 6.76
N GLU A 183 -6.08 -22.33 5.74
CA GLU A 183 -4.65 -22.02 5.78
C GLU A 183 -4.43 -20.51 5.90
N LEU A 184 -5.18 -19.71 5.13
CA LEU A 184 -5.08 -18.25 5.18
C LEU A 184 -5.39 -17.69 6.57
N GLU A 185 -6.47 -18.17 7.20
CA GLU A 185 -6.84 -17.82 8.57
C GLU A 185 -5.73 -18.21 9.57
N SER A 186 -5.13 -19.40 9.41
CA SER A 186 -3.99 -19.84 10.23
C SER A 186 -2.78 -18.90 10.12
N ARG A 187 -2.44 -18.46 8.91
CA ARG A 187 -1.35 -17.49 8.69
C ARG A 187 -1.65 -16.13 9.29
N PHE A 188 -2.91 -15.70 9.28
CA PHE A 188 -3.29 -14.47 9.94
C PHE A 188 -3.16 -14.56 11.47
N ASP A 189 -3.52 -15.69 12.08
CA ASP A 189 -3.32 -15.92 13.51
C ASP A 189 -1.84 -15.85 13.90
N GLU A 190 -0.96 -16.47 13.11
CA GLU A 190 0.50 -16.43 13.31
C GLU A 190 1.03 -14.99 13.24
N LEU A 191 0.57 -14.21 12.26
CA LEU A 191 0.96 -12.80 12.08
C LEU A 191 0.51 -11.93 13.25
N ILE A 192 -0.72 -12.11 13.74
CA ILE A 192 -1.21 -11.40 14.94
C ILE A 192 -0.39 -11.77 16.18
N ALA A 193 -0.09 -13.05 16.38
CA ALA A 193 0.70 -13.51 17.53
C ALA A 193 2.10 -12.89 17.54
N SER A 194 2.80 -12.88 16.39
CA SER A 194 4.14 -12.28 16.27
C SER A 194 4.17 -10.76 16.51
N SER A 195 3.10 -10.05 16.15
CA SER A 195 2.98 -8.61 16.36
C SER A 195 2.87 -8.27 17.86
N VAL A 196 2.11 -9.06 18.61
CA VAL A 196 1.92 -8.88 20.07
C VAL A 196 3.22 -9.14 20.84
N GLU A 197 4.01 -10.12 20.44
CA GLU A 197 5.30 -10.43 21.09
C GLU A 197 6.34 -9.33 20.89
N THR A 198 6.28 -8.63 19.76
CA THR A 198 7.23 -7.55 19.42
C THR A 198 6.90 -6.26 20.17
N GLU A 199 5.62 -5.95 20.40
CA GLU A 199 5.18 -4.76 21.16
C GLU A 199 5.34 -4.91 22.69
N GLY A 200 5.49 -6.14 23.19
CA GLY A 200 5.65 -6.43 24.61
C GLY A 200 7.08 -6.34 25.15
N ARG A 201 8.07 -6.04 24.31
CA ARG A 201 9.49 -5.87 24.66
C ARG A 201 9.90 -4.40 24.65
#